data_AF-A0A4Q6G0K1-F1
#
_entry.id   AF-A0A4Q6G0K1-F1
#
_cell.length_a   1.000
_cell.length_b   1.000
_cell.length_c   1.000
_cell.angle_alpha   90.00
_cell.angle_beta   90.00
_cell.angle_gamma   90.00
#
_symmetry.space_group_name_H-M   'P 1'
#
loop_
_entity.id
_entity.type
_entity.pdbx_description
1 polymer ?
#
loop_
_entity_poly.entity_id
_entity_poly.type
_entity_poly.pdbx_seq_one_letter_code
_entity_poly.pdbx_strand_id
1 'polypeptide(L)' 'MNHEKSHALFTRAQELLPGGVNSPVRAFKSVGGEPFFVQRADGPYLFDVDGNRYIDYVGSWGP' A
#
# COMPACT_ATOMS: atom_id res chain seq x y z
N MET A 1 -4.89 -13.41 -0.02
CA MET A 1 -5.56 -12.09 -0.09
C MET A 1 -5.66 -11.70 -1.56
N ASN A 2 -6.72 -10.99 -1.95
CA ASN A 2 -6.82 -10.44 -3.30
C ASN A 2 -6.03 -9.13 -3.37
N HIS A 3 -5.29 -8.88 -4.44
CA HIS A 3 -4.52 -7.65 -4.66
C HIS A 3 -4.67 -7.09 -6.08
N GLU A 4 -5.70 -7.50 -6.84
CA GLU A 4 -5.88 -7.11 -8.24
C GLU A 4 -5.99 -5.59 -8.44
N LYS A 5 -6.70 -4.88 -7.56
CA LYS A 5 -6.83 -3.41 -7.67
C LYS A 5 -5.55 -2.71 -7.23
N SER A 6 -4.91 -3.20 -6.17
CA SER A 6 -3.61 -2.69 -5.74
C SER A 6 -2.55 -2.84 -6.84
N HIS A 7 -2.51 -3.99 -7.51
CA HIS A 7 -1.64 -4.23 -8.66
C HIS A 7 -1.91 -3.22 -9.79
N ALA A 8 -3.16 -3.08 -10.22
CA ALA A 8 -3.53 -2.15 -11.29
C ALA A 8 -3.17 -0.68 -10.96
N LEU A 9 -3.38 -0.25 -9.71
CA LEU A 9 -2.99 1.08 -9.25
C LEU A 9 -1.47 1.25 -9.20
N PHE A 10 -0.73 0.23 -8.74
CA PHE A 10 0.73 0.28 -8.69
C PHE A 10 1.35 0.33 -10.08
N THR A 11 0.87 -0.48 -11.03
CA THR A 11 1.30 -0.44 -12.44
C THR A 11 1.15 0.96 -13.01
N ARG A 12 -0.03 1.59 -12.83
CA ARG A 12 -0.24 2.98 -13.27
C ARG A 12 0.65 3.98 -12.53
N ALA A 13 0.87 3.78 -11.23
CA ALA A 13 1.71 4.67 -10.44
C ALA A 13 3.17 4.63 -10.88
N GLN A 14 3.68 3.47 -11.31
CA GLN A 14 5.06 3.33 -11.80
C GLN A 14 5.33 4.16 -13.06
N GLU A 15 4.31 4.45 -13.87
CA GLU A 15 4.42 5.34 -15.04
C GLU A 15 4.46 6.83 -14.67
N LEU A 16 4.02 7.19 -13.45
CA LEU A 16 3.79 8.58 -13.04
C LEU A 16 4.73 9.05 -11.93
N LEU A 17 5.19 8.14 -11.08
CA LEU A 17 6.00 8.40 -9.90
C LEU A 17 7.27 7.53 -9.95
N PRO A 18 8.45 8.07 -9.58
CA PRO A 18 9.65 7.25 -9.47
C PRO A 18 9.46 6.07 -8.52
N GLY A 19 9.52 4.85 -9.06
CA GLY A 19 9.28 3.62 -8.30
C GLY A 19 7.82 3.41 -7.86
N GLY A 20 6.87 4.14 -8.45
CA GLY A 20 5.43 4.04 -8.17
C GLY A 20 5.01 4.64 -6.83
N VAL A 21 5.86 5.43 -6.16
CA VAL A 21 5.61 5.92 -4.80
C VAL A 21 6.14 7.33 -4.58
N ASN A 22 5.55 8.04 -3.60
CA ASN A 22 6.00 9.37 -3.15
C ASN A 22 7.05 9.32 -2.00
N SER A 23 7.35 8.14 -1.46
CA SER A 23 8.42 7.95 -0.47
C SER A 23 9.00 6.53 -0.61
N PRO A 24 10.33 6.35 -0.66
CA PRO A 24 10.97 5.08 -1.05
C PRO A 24 10.52 3.85 -0.26
N VAL A 25 10.29 3.99 1.04
CA VAL A 25 9.90 2.87 1.92
C VAL A 25 8.58 2.23 1.51
N ARG A 26 7.71 2.99 0.84
CA ARG A 26 6.39 2.53 0.39
C ARG A 26 6.48 1.57 -0.80
N ALA A 27 7.63 1.44 -1.47
CA ALA A 27 7.80 0.58 -2.64
C ALA A 27 8.09 -0.88 -2.29
N PHE A 28 8.15 -1.25 -1.01
CA PHE A 28 8.33 -2.64 -0.53
C PHE A 28 9.62 -3.35 -1.00
N LYS A 29 10.58 -2.62 -1.60
CA LYS A 29 11.81 -3.20 -2.18
C LYS A 29 12.61 -4.09 -1.23
N SER A 30 12.65 -3.78 0.06
CA SER A 30 13.40 -4.55 1.06
C SER A 30 12.74 -5.86 1.49
N VAL A 31 11.43 -5.99 1.30
CA VAL A 31 10.64 -7.17 1.72
C VAL A 31 10.15 -8.01 0.54
N GLY A 32 10.26 -7.49 -0.68
CA GLY A 32 9.77 -8.13 -1.89
C GLY A 32 8.26 -7.96 -2.09
N GLY A 33 7.79 -8.30 -3.30
CA GLY A 33 6.39 -8.13 -3.69
C GLY A 33 6.04 -6.69 -4.07
N GLU A 34 4.74 -6.43 -4.16
CA GLU A 34 4.16 -5.12 -4.50
C GLU A 34 3.46 -4.51 -3.27
N PRO A 35 3.42 -3.18 -3.14
CA PRO A 35 2.68 -2.53 -2.08
C PRO A 35 1.16 -2.62 -2.31
N PHE A 36 0.40 -2.71 -1.22
CA PHE A 36 -1.05 -2.56 -1.26
C PHE A 36 -1.45 -1.07 -1.17
N PHE A 37 -2.58 -0.72 -1.79
CA PHE A 37 -3.10 0.66 -1.75
C PHE A 37 -4.17 0.78 -0.67
N VAL A 38 -3.99 1.70 0.28
CA VAL A 38 -4.93 1.93 1.38
C VAL A 38 -6.14 2.74 0.90
N GLN A 39 -7.36 2.26 1.18
CA GLN A 39 -8.60 2.99 0.92
C GLN A 39 -9.06 3.78 2.16
N ARG A 40 -8.94 3.21 3.36
CA ARG A 40 -9.29 3.87 4.62
C ARG A 40 -8.53 3.27 5.80
N ALA A 41 -8.47 4.03 6.90
CA ALA A 41 -7.97 3.60 8.19
C ALA A 41 -9.01 3.90 9.27
N ASP A 42 -9.13 3.04 10.27
CA ASP A 42 -10.00 3.27 11.45
C ASP A 42 -9.50 2.47 12.66
N GLY A 43 -9.29 3.17 13.78
CA GLY A 43 -8.69 2.59 14.98
C GLY A 43 -7.35 1.89 14.66
N PRO A 44 -7.14 0.63 15.11
CA PRO A 44 -5.90 -0.10 14.86
C PRO A 44 -5.89 -0.83 13.50
N TYR A 45 -6.75 -0.44 12.54
CA TYR A 45 -6.92 -1.16 11.29
C TYR A 45 -6.69 -0.31 10.03
N LEU A 46 -6.02 -0.91 9.05
CA LEU A 46 -6.01 -0.45 7.65
C LEU A 46 -6.92 -1.33 6.80
N PHE A 47 -7.56 -0.71 5.83
CA PHE A 47 -8.38 -1.37 4.81
C PHE A 47 -7.84 -0.98 3.43
N ASP A 48 -7.36 -1.95 2.66
CA ASP A 48 -6.90 -1.70 1.30
C ASP A 48 -8.06 -1.60 0.29
N VAL A 49 -7.74 -1.21 -0.94
CA VAL A 49 -8.70 -1.06 -2.04
C VAL A 49 -9.35 -2.37 -2.49
N ASP A 50 -8.73 -3.50 -2.15
CA ASP A 50 -9.21 -4.85 -2.43
C ASP A 50 -10.15 -5.38 -1.33
N GLY A 51 -10.27 -4.64 -0.21
CA GLY A 51 -11.14 -4.97 0.91
C GLY A 51 -10.46 -5.82 2.00
N ASN A 52 -9.15 -6.04 1.91
CA ASN A 52 -8.40 -6.72 2.97
C ASN A 52 -8.26 -5.80 4.18
N ARG A 53 -8.37 -6.38 5.39
CA ARG A 53 -8.17 -5.69 6.66
C ARG A 53 -6.89 -6.16 7.33
N TYR A 54 -6.09 -5.21 7.79
CA TYR A 54 -4.83 -5.45 8.50
C TYR A 54 -4.90 -4.83 9.89
N ILE A 55 -4.33 -5.48 10.90
CA ILE A 55 -3.96 -4.80 12.15
C ILE A 55 -2.73 -3.95 11.82
N ASP A 56 -2.83 -2.65 12.03
CA ASP A 56 -1.81 -1.69 11.63
C ASP A 56 -0.80 -1.44 12.76
N TYR A 57 0.40 -1.97 12.59
CA TYR A 57 1.56 -1.66 13.43
C TYR A 57 2.51 -0.65 12.80
N VAL A 58 2.26 -0.24 11.55
CA VAL A 58 2.99 0.87 10.93
C VAL A 58 2.47 2.17 11.50
N GLY A 59 1.15 2.32 11.66
CA GLY A 59 0.51 3.48 12.29
C GLY A 59 0.94 4.78 11.61
N SER A 60 0.95 4.79 10.28
CA SER A 60 1.53 5.86 9.44
C SER A 60 2.94 6.33 9.85
N TRP A 61 3.74 5.43 10.42
CA TRP A 61 5.07 5.71 10.98
C TRP A 61 5.04 6.62 12.23
N GLY A 62 3.90 6.71 12.92
CA GLY A 62 3.68 7.47 14.16
C GLY A 62 2.33 8.22 14.29
N PRO A 63 1.82 8.91 13.25
CA PRO A 63 0.60 9.76 13.31
C PRO A 63 -0.72 9.09 12.92
#